data_AF-Q10IU1-F1
#
_entry.id   AF-Q10IU1-F1
#
_cell.length_a   1.000
_cell.length_b   1.000
_cell.length_c   1.000
_cell.angle_alpha   90.00
_cell.angle_beta   90.00
_cell.angle_gamma   90.00
#
_symmetry.space_group_name_H-M   'P 1'
#
loop_
_entity.id
_entity.type
_entity.pdbx_description
1 polymer ?
#
loop_
_entity_poly.entity_id
_entity_poly.type
_entity_poly.pdbx_seq_one_letter_code
_entity_poly.pdbx_strand_id
1 'polypeptide(L)'
;MLVTEYVLNPAQPEPFGKYPFITQPMWDEFHAAKSTKESRAKSQAYRDLQARNLHPHRLGTGGYAGKQAEWDKEDEAAAESNTPQVLADIPVQQARNWARARVKKNSDGILSFLNPEDQVVYQKIVELNAERQASQEVGSQKREDDILTKALGNEEHRGQTRGIGSNVPWKFGFPQYAWQYKKHKLSKA
;
A
#
# COMPACT_ATOMS: atom_id res chain seq x y z
N MET A 1 -4.76 7.36 21.41
CA MET A 1 -6.06 7.55 20.71
C MET A 1 -7.19 7.69 21.73
N LEU A 2 -8.09 8.67 21.57
CA LEU A 2 -9.15 8.96 22.56
C LEU A 2 -10.04 7.75 22.90
N VAL A 3 -10.41 6.94 21.91
CA VAL A 3 -11.30 5.79 22.11
C VAL A 3 -10.65 4.71 22.97
N THR A 4 -9.42 4.31 22.65
CA THR A 4 -8.72 3.24 23.37
C THR A 4 -8.19 3.68 24.72
N GLU A 5 -7.72 4.93 24.84
CA GLU A 5 -7.12 5.45 26.07
C GLU A 5 -8.16 5.86 27.11
N TYR A 6 -9.35 6.31 26.69
CA TYR A 6 -10.36 6.88 27.59
C TYR A 6 -11.74 6.23 27.48
N VAL A 7 -12.33 6.12 26.28
CA VAL A 7 -13.70 5.58 26.12
C VAL A 7 -13.82 4.10 26.52
N LEU A 8 -12.80 3.30 26.20
CA LEU A 8 -12.77 1.86 26.51
C LEU A 8 -11.99 1.53 27.78
N ASN A 9 -11.40 2.53 28.44
CA ASN A 9 -10.52 2.35 29.59
C ASN A 9 -11.21 2.82 30.87
N PRO A 10 -11.71 1.91 31.73
CA PRO A 10 -12.38 2.31 32.96
C PRO A 10 -11.45 2.98 33.98
N ALA A 11 -10.12 2.83 33.85
CA ALA A 11 -9.15 3.42 34.77
C ALA A 11 -8.82 4.89 34.44
N GLN A 12 -9.14 5.37 33.24
CA GLN A 12 -8.92 6.76 32.84
C GLN A 12 -10.10 7.27 32.00
N PRO A 13 -11.21 7.70 32.63
CA PRO A 13 -12.42 8.06 31.91
C PRO A 13 -12.36 9.43 31.21
N GLU A 14 -11.42 10.30 31.59
CA GLU A 14 -11.43 11.71 31.19
C GLU A 14 -10.15 12.16 30.46
N PRO A 15 -10.27 12.80 29.28
CA PRO A 15 -9.13 13.20 28.45
C PRO A 15 -8.56 14.58 28.80
N PHE A 16 -9.21 15.37 29.65
CA PHE A 16 -8.98 16.82 29.79
C PHE A 16 -7.57 17.19 30.25
N GLY A 17 -6.91 16.34 31.05
CA GLY A 17 -5.53 16.59 31.49
C GLY A 17 -4.53 16.59 30.32
N LYS A 18 -4.74 15.74 29.31
CA LYS A 18 -3.90 15.65 28.10
C LYS A 18 -4.43 16.52 26.96
N TYR A 19 -5.74 16.74 26.92
CA TYR A 19 -6.44 17.46 25.87
C TYR A 19 -7.31 18.58 26.46
N PRO A 20 -6.69 19.68 26.95
CA PRO A 20 -7.41 20.73 27.67
C PRO A 20 -8.38 21.53 26.79
N PHE A 21 -8.27 21.43 25.47
CA PHE A 21 -9.18 22.06 24.51
C PHE A 21 -10.50 21.28 24.33
N ILE A 22 -10.63 20.08 24.91
CA ILE A 22 -11.88 19.32 24.86
C ILE A 22 -12.81 19.82 25.95
N THR A 23 -13.99 20.30 25.58
CA THR A 23 -15.02 20.70 26.55
C THR A 23 -15.84 19.49 27.01
N GLN A 24 -16.41 19.57 28.21
CA GLN A 24 -17.26 18.50 28.75
C GLN A 24 -18.40 18.11 27.78
N PRO A 25 -19.18 19.05 27.20
CA PRO A 25 -20.27 18.67 26.30
C PRO A 25 -19.78 17.96 25.03
N MET A 26 -18.63 18.38 24.48
CA MET A 26 -18.02 17.73 23.31
C MET A 26 -17.52 16.33 23.66
N TRP A 27 -16.99 16.14 24.87
CA TRP A 27 -16.58 14.83 25.35
C TRP A 27 -17.77 13.90 25.53
N ASP A 28 -18.85 14.36 26.15
CA ASP A 28 -20.05 13.55 26.40
C ASP A 28 -20.69 13.08 25.09
N GLU A 29 -20.83 13.98 24.09
CA GLU A 29 -21.34 13.63 22.76
C GLU A 29 -20.45 12.59 22.07
N PHE A 30 -19.13 12.81 22.06
CA PHE A 30 -18.17 11.87 21.47
C PHE A 30 -18.20 10.51 22.18
N HIS A 31 -18.19 10.50 23.52
CA HIS A 31 -18.18 9.30 24.33
C HIS A 31 -19.46 8.49 24.11
N ALA A 32 -20.63 9.14 24.08
CA ALA A 32 -21.91 8.49 23.77
C ALA A 32 -21.87 7.86 22.37
N ALA A 33 -21.45 8.63 21.35
CA ALA A 33 -21.38 8.15 19.97
C ALA A 33 -20.43 6.94 19.80
N LYS A 34 -19.26 6.96 20.46
CA LYS A 34 -18.27 5.87 20.40
C LYS A 34 -18.57 4.69 21.32
N SER A 35 -19.46 4.86 22.29
CA SER A 35 -19.90 3.78 23.18
C SER A 35 -21.03 2.93 22.63
N THR A 36 -21.70 3.36 21.55
CA THR A 36 -22.76 2.58 20.90
C THR A 36 -22.25 1.21 20.42
N LYS A 37 -23.10 0.19 20.53
CA LYS A 37 -22.78 -1.18 20.07
C LYS A 37 -22.39 -1.20 18.59
N GLU A 38 -23.07 -0.41 17.76
CA GLU A 38 -22.79 -0.28 16.33
C GLU A 38 -21.39 0.30 16.07
N SER A 39 -21.02 1.39 16.76
CA SER A 39 -19.70 2.02 16.61
C SER A 39 -18.58 1.07 17.03
N ARG A 40 -18.78 0.35 18.14
CA ARG A 40 -17.84 -0.68 18.62
C ARG A 40 -17.71 -1.83 17.63
N ALA A 41 -18.83 -2.37 17.14
CA ALA A 41 -18.85 -3.45 16.15
C ALA A 41 -18.16 -3.03 14.85
N LYS A 42 -18.45 -1.82 14.34
CA LYS A 42 -17.80 -1.27 13.16
C LYS A 42 -16.30 -1.10 13.36
N SER A 43 -15.88 -0.57 14.52
CA SER A 43 -14.46 -0.43 14.85
C SER A 43 -13.76 -1.79 14.92
N GLN A 44 -14.38 -2.81 15.51
CA GLN A 44 -13.81 -4.17 15.58
C GLN A 44 -13.69 -4.78 14.18
N ALA A 45 -14.73 -4.67 13.35
CA ALA A 45 -14.72 -5.18 11.98
C ALA A 45 -13.56 -4.60 11.15
N TYR A 46 -13.26 -3.31 11.29
CA TYR A 46 -12.10 -2.71 10.61
C TYR A 46 -10.76 -3.17 11.18
N ARG A 47 -10.66 -3.40 12.50
CA ARG A 47 -9.44 -3.97 13.10
C ARG A 47 -9.19 -5.38 12.59
N ASP A 48 -10.24 -6.20 12.51
CA ASP A 48 -10.15 -7.57 11.99
C ASP A 48 -9.77 -7.55 10.51
N LEU A 49 -10.34 -6.64 9.72
CA LEU A 49 -9.96 -6.47 8.31
C LEU A 49 -8.49 -6.06 8.17
N GLN A 50 -8.03 -5.10 8.99
CA GLN A 50 -6.63 -4.67 8.99
C GLN A 50 -5.67 -5.78 9.41
N ALA A 51 -6.07 -6.61 10.38
CA ALA A 51 -5.26 -7.75 10.84
C ALA A 51 -5.07 -8.82 9.77
N ARG A 52 -6.00 -8.93 8.80
CA ARG A 52 -5.86 -9.81 7.63
C ARG A 52 -4.89 -9.27 6.57
N ASN A 53 -4.46 -8.01 6.68
CA ASN A 53 -3.48 -7.45 5.76
C ASN A 53 -2.08 -7.94 6.12
N LEU A 54 -1.62 -8.98 5.43
CA LEU A 54 -0.30 -9.58 5.62
C LEU A 54 0.86 -8.66 5.23
N HIS A 55 0.61 -7.69 4.35
CA HIS A 55 1.65 -6.87 3.73
C HIS A 55 1.37 -5.38 3.93
N PRO A 56 1.32 -4.87 5.18
CA PRO A 56 1.08 -3.46 5.43
C PRO A 56 2.25 -2.62 4.91
N HIS A 57 1.95 -1.61 4.09
CA HIS A 57 2.97 -0.66 3.66
C HIS A 57 3.35 0.30 4.80
N ARG A 58 4.52 0.94 4.67
CA ARG A 58 5.10 1.84 5.67
C ARG A 58 5.18 3.30 5.21
N LEU A 59 4.39 3.62 4.19
CA LEU A 59 4.25 4.97 3.65
C LEU A 59 3.48 5.88 4.62
N GLY A 60 3.80 7.18 4.59
CA GLY A 60 3.05 8.20 5.32
C GLY A 60 1.73 8.56 4.62
N THR A 61 1.09 9.65 5.07
CA THR A 61 -0.22 10.11 4.58
C THR A 61 -0.28 10.33 3.07
N GLY A 62 0.84 10.76 2.45
CA GLY A 62 0.92 10.92 1.00
C GLY A 62 0.86 9.62 0.21
N GLY A 63 1.02 8.46 0.86
CA GLY A 63 1.02 7.15 0.22
C GLY A 63 2.07 7.05 -0.89
N TYR A 64 1.76 6.23 -1.91
CA TYR A 64 2.62 6.05 -3.07
C TYR A 64 2.78 7.34 -3.89
N ALA A 65 1.68 8.07 -4.10
CA ALA A 65 1.70 9.34 -4.84
C ALA A 65 2.66 10.37 -4.21
N GLY A 66 2.70 10.45 -2.88
CA GLY A 66 3.62 11.34 -2.17
C GLY A 66 5.08 10.91 -2.20
N LYS A 67 5.37 9.61 -2.35
CA LYS A 67 6.74 9.08 -2.45
C LYS A 67 7.28 8.99 -3.87
N GLN A 68 6.41 8.97 -4.87
CA GLN A 68 6.79 8.80 -6.27
C GLN A 68 7.87 9.81 -6.71
N ALA A 69 7.68 11.10 -6.41
CA ALA A 69 8.63 12.14 -6.81
C ALA A 69 10.00 12.04 -6.10
N GLU A 70 10.06 11.45 -4.90
CA GLU A 70 11.31 11.19 -4.18
C GLU A 70 12.05 10.03 -4.83
N TRP A 71 11.33 8.94 -5.10
CA TRP A 71 11.84 7.76 -5.78
C TRP A 71 12.30 8.02 -7.22
N ASP A 72 11.59 8.85 -7.96
CA ASP A 72 11.98 9.23 -9.32
C ASP A 72 13.30 10.02 -9.31
N LYS A 73 13.46 10.97 -8.37
CA LYS A 73 14.72 11.71 -8.20
C LYS A 73 15.88 10.82 -7.77
N GLU A 74 15.64 9.85 -6.88
CA GLU A 74 16.65 8.87 -6.50
C GLU A 74 17.09 8.02 -7.70
N ASP A 75 16.14 7.61 -8.54
CA ASP A 75 16.39 6.81 -9.73
C ASP A 75 17.11 7.59 -10.84
N GLU A 76 16.78 8.87 -11.01
CA GLU A 76 17.47 9.82 -11.91
C GLU A 76 18.91 10.05 -11.44
N ALA A 77 19.12 10.36 -10.16
CA ALA A 77 20.46 10.56 -9.60
C ALA A 77 21.33 9.30 -9.69
N ALA A 78 20.73 8.12 -9.50
CA ALA A 78 21.42 6.85 -9.68
C ALA A 78 21.86 6.65 -11.14
N ALA A 79 20.99 7.00 -12.10
CA ALA A 79 21.30 6.94 -13.53
C ALA A 79 22.40 7.93 -13.93
N GLU A 80 22.35 9.18 -13.47
CA GLU A 80 23.39 10.19 -13.71
C GLU A 80 24.75 9.76 -13.15
N SER A 81 24.75 9.10 -11.99
CA SER A 81 25.96 8.61 -11.33
C SER A 81 26.43 7.24 -11.83
N ASN A 82 25.75 6.64 -12.82
CA ASN A 82 25.97 5.26 -13.29
C ASN A 82 25.99 4.21 -12.16
N THR A 83 25.18 4.44 -11.11
CA THR A 83 25.01 3.51 -9.99
C THR A 83 23.68 2.76 -10.12
N PRO A 84 23.58 1.52 -9.60
CA PRO A 84 22.31 0.79 -9.61
C PRO A 84 21.22 1.52 -8.83
N GLN A 85 20.02 1.55 -9.40
CA GLN A 85 18.81 2.02 -8.71
C GLN A 85 18.53 1.17 -7.46
N VAL A 86 17.83 1.76 -6.48
CA VAL A 86 17.37 1.02 -5.30
C VAL A 86 16.38 -0.07 -5.75
N LEU A 87 16.71 -1.34 -5.49
CA LEU A 87 15.96 -2.52 -5.95
C LEU A 87 15.90 -2.62 -7.50
N ALA A 88 17.04 -2.37 -8.16
CA ALA A 88 17.19 -2.43 -9.62
C ALA A 88 16.91 -3.82 -10.24
N ASP A 89 17.02 -4.88 -9.44
CA ASP A 89 16.66 -6.26 -9.78
C ASP A 89 15.15 -6.45 -10.03
N ILE A 90 14.33 -5.47 -9.64
CA ILE A 90 12.92 -5.40 -10.04
C ILE A 90 12.78 -4.35 -11.15
N PRO A 91 12.71 -4.74 -12.43
CA PRO A 91 12.63 -3.79 -13.54
C PRO A 91 11.27 -3.09 -13.65
N VAL A 92 10.19 -3.73 -13.18
CA VAL A 92 8.84 -3.17 -13.24
C VAL A 92 8.63 -2.18 -12.10
N GLN A 93 8.49 -0.89 -12.44
CA GLN A 93 8.38 0.21 -11.48
C GLN A 93 7.26 -0.01 -10.43
N GLN A 94 6.10 -0.53 -10.84
CA GLN A 94 4.99 -0.85 -9.93
C GLN A 94 5.41 -1.84 -8.83
N ALA A 95 6.04 -2.95 -9.22
CA ALA A 95 6.51 -3.98 -8.30
C ALA A 95 7.64 -3.45 -7.40
N ARG A 96 8.52 -2.63 -7.97
CA ARG A 96 9.60 -1.97 -7.24
C ARG A 96 9.06 -1.01 -6.18
N ASN A 97 8.07 -0.18 -6.53
CA ASN A 97 7.41 0.71 -5.59
C ASN A 97 6.73 -0.05 -4.45
N TRP A 98 6.08 -1.18 -4.75
CA TRP A 98 5.50 -2.04 -3.72
C TRP A 98 6.56 -2.52 -2.71
N ALA A 99 7.76 -2.90 -3.19
CA ALA A 99 8.87 -3.31 -2.35
C ALA A 99 9.48 -2.13 -1.58
N ARG A 100 9.70 -0.98 -2.24
CA ARG A 100 10.18 0.27 -1.62
C ARG A 100 9.28 0.73 -0.47
N ALA A 101 7.97 0.53 -0.60
CA ALA A 101 7.00 0.85 0.45
C ALA A 101 7.09 -0.04 1.71
N ARG A 102 7.83 -1.15 1.66
CA ARG A 102 7.94 -2.16 2.74
C ARG A 102 9.36 -2.37 3.24
N VAL A 103 10.35 -1.93 2.47
CA VAL A 103 11.76 -1.98 2.84
C VAL A 103 12.11 -0.84 3.79
N LYS A 104 13.01 -1.10 4.73
CA LYS A 104 13.63 -0.08 5.59
C LYS A 104 15.11 0.01 5.25
N LYS A 105 15.58 1.24 5.07
CA LYS A 105 17.02 1.56 5.01
C LYS A 105 17.56 1.64 6.44
N ASN A 106 18.52 0.78 6.76
CA ASN A 106 19.20 0.78 8.06
C ASN A 106 20.27 1.88 8.11
N SER A 107 20.82 2.16 9.31
CA SER A 107 21.94 3.09 9.50
C SER A 107 23.12 2.80 8.59
N ASP A 108 23.35 1.52 8.32
CA ASP A 108 24.48 1.02 7.54
C ASP A 108 24.23 1.08 6.03
N GLY A 109 23.11 1.68 5.60
CA GLY A 109 22.71 1.79 4.21
C GLY A 109 22.05 0.53 3.63
N ILE A 110 22.10 -0.60 4.36
CA ILE A 110 21.51 -1.87 3.94
C ILE A 110 19.98 -1.80 4.00
N LEU A 111 19.36 -2.32 2.95
CA LEU A 111 17.91 -2.48 2.85
C LEU A 111 17.47 -3.77 3.52
N SER A 112 16.46 -3.70 4.38
CA SER A 112 15.89 -4.87 5.04
C SER A 112 14.37 -4.83 5.06
N PHE A 113 13.75 -6.00 4.91
CA PHE A 113 12.32 -6.18 5.12
C PHE A 113 12.10 -6.57 6.57
N LEU A 114 11.30 -5.79 7.30
CA LEU A 114 10.98 -6.12 8.69
C LEU A 114 9.93 -7.23 8.80
N ASN A 115 9.13 -7.42 7.75
CA ASN A 115 8.15 -8.48 7.65
C ASN A 115 8.75 -9.60 6.76
N PRO A 116 8.95 -10.81 7.28
CA PRO A 116 9.47 -11.93 6.49
C PRO A 116 8.61 -12.25 5.25
N GLU A 117 7.30 -12.08 5.35
CA GLU A 117 6.38 -12.33 4.23
C GLU A 117 6.61 -11.34 3.08
N ASP A 118 6.98 -10.09 3.38
CA ASP A 118 7.34 -9.11 2.35
C ASP A 118 8.64 -9.49 1.63
N GLN A 119 9.59 -10.09 2.35
CA GLN A 119 10.84 -10.60 1.79
C GLN A 119 10.60 -11.79 0.86
N VAL A 120 9.69 -12.71 1.23
CA VAL A 120 9.30 -13.85 0.38
C VAL A 120 8.68 -13.35 -0.92
N VAL A 121 7.77 -12.37 -0.85
CA VAL A 121 7.18 -11.76 -2.06
C VAL A 121 8.25 -11.08 -2.92
N TYR A 122 9.18 -10.35 -2.32
CA TYR A 122 10.31 -9.75 -3.02
C TYR A 122 11.15 -10.80 -3.77
N GLN A 123 11.56 -11.88 -3.10
CA GLN A 123 12.33 -12.96 -3.73
C GLN A 123 11.59 -13.58 -4.92
N LYS A 124 10.29 -13.83 -4.75
CA LYS A 124 9.43 -14.37 -5.80
C LYS A 124 9.27 -13.41 -6.99
N ILE A 125 9.23 -12.10 -6.76
CA ILE A 125 9.24 -11.10 -7.85
C ILE A 125 10.54 -11.21 -8.65
N VAL A 126 11.69 -11.32 -7.98
CA VAL A 126 13.01 -11.44 -8.63
C VAL A 126 13.11 -12.73 -9.44
N GLU A 127 12.66 -13.86 -8.87
CA GLU A 127 12.60 -15.16 -9.53
C GLU A 127 11.73 -15.11 -10.81
N LEU A 128 10.49 -14.62 -10.69
CA LEU A 128 9.56 -14.49 -11.84
C LEU A 128 10.12 -13.56 -12.94
N ASN A 129 10.88 -12.53 -12.57
CA ASN A 129 11.55 -11.67 -13.54
C ASN A 129 12.67 -12.41 -14.28
N ALA A 130 13.49 -13.18 -13.56
CA ALA A 130 14.55 -13.99 -14.16
C ALA A 130 14.00 -15.05 -15.10
N GLU A 131 12.94 -15.77 -14.71
CA GLU A 131 12.25 -16.76 -15.55
C GLU A 131 11.70 -16.13 -16.84
N ARG A 132 11.06 -14.95 -16.74
CA ARG A 132 10.55 -14.22 -17.89
C ARG A 132 11.67 -13.79 -18.85
N GLN A 133 12.82 -13.37 -18.31
CA GLN A 133 13.98 -13.02 -19.14
C GLN A 133 14.57 -14.24 -19.83
N ALA A 134 14.70 -15.37 -19.12
CA ALA A 134 15.27 -16.61 -19.66
C ALA A 134 14.40 -17.24 -20.75
N SER A 135 13.07 -17.17 -20.61
CA SER A 135 12.12 -17.77 -21.55
C SER A 135 11.95 -16.99 -22.86
N GLN A 136 12.49 -15.77 -22.97
CA GLN A 136 12.19 -14.81 -24.05
C GLN A 136 10.68 -14.64 -24.31
N GLU A 137 9.83 -15.00 -23.34
CA GLU A 137 8.40 -14.80 -23.47
C GLU A 137 8.13 -13.30 -23.58
N VAL A 138 7.51 -12.90 -24.70
CA VAL A 138 6.85 -11.60 -24.81
C VAL A 138 5.80 -11.59 -23.71
N GLY A 139 6.11 -10.91 -22.60
CA GLY A 139 5.40 -11.05 -21.33
C GLY A 139 3.88 -10.99 -21.48
N SER A 140 3.16 -11.67 -20.56
CA SER A 140 1.69 -11.81 -20.59
C SER A 140 1.01 -10.58 -21.20
N GLN A 141 0.28 -10.81 -22.29
CA GLN A 141 -0.56 -9.79 -22.91
C GLN A 141 -1.71 -9.38 -21.97
N LYS A 142 -1.95 -10.09 -20.86
CA LYS A 142 -3.00 -9.80 -19.89
C LYS A 142 -2.44 -9.01 -18.71
N ARG A 143 -3.15 -7.94 -18.35
CA ARG A 143 -2.84 -7.11 -17.18
C ARG A 143 -3.06 -7.84 -15.86
N GLU A 144 -3.97 -8.81 -15.82
CA GLU A 144 -4.27 -9.62 -14.64
C GLU A 144 -3.12 -10.58 -14.26
N ASP A 145 -2.19 -10.84 -15.18
CA ASP A 145 -1.04 -11.75 -15.00
C ASP A 145 0.26 -10.99 -14.68
N ASP A 146 0.17 -9.81 -14.08
CA ASP A 146 1.36 -9.04 -13.70
C ASP A 146 2.20 -9.77 -12.64
N ILE A 147 3.52 -9.48 -12.63
CA ILE A 147 4.49 -10.20 -11.79
C ILE A 147 4.18 -10.00 -10.30
N LEU A 148 3.75 -8.80 -9.89
CA LEU A 148 3.46 -8.51 -8.49
C LEU A 148 2.21 -9.29 -8.02
N THR A 149 1.18 -9.37 -8.87
CA THR A 149 -0.02 -10.19 -8.61
C THR A 149 0.32 -11.67 -8.51
N LYS A 150 1.15 -12.20 -9.42
CA LYS A 150 1.64 -13.58 -9.33
C LYS A 150 2.46 -13.84 -8.07
N ALA A 151 3.32 -12.91 -7.69
CA ALA A 151 4.14 -13.02 -6.49
C ALA A 151 3.26 -13.06 -5.23
N LEU A 152 2.30 -12.15 -5.11
CA LEU A 152 1.35 -12.07 -3.99
C LEU A 152 0.35 -13.23 -3.94
N GLY A 153 0.12 -13.92 -5.05
CA GLY A 153 -0.76 -15.09 -5.11
C GLY A 153 -2.25 -14.78 -4.92
N ASN A 154 -2.65 -13.52 -5.06
CA ASN A 154 -4.04 -13.09 -5.01
C ASN A 154 -4.36 -12.10 -6.12
N GLU A 155 -5.58 -12.15 -6.61
CA GLU A 155 -6.03 -11.24 -7.67
C GLU A 155 -6.03 -9.79 -7.17
N GLU A 156 -5.61 -8.89 -8.05
CA GLU A 156 -5.68 -7.46 -7.79
C GLU A 156 -7.13 -6.95 -7.90
N HIS A 157 -7.52 -6.06 -6.98
CA HIS A 157 -8.84 -5.45 -7.02
C HIS A 157 -9.01 -4.57 -8.26
N ARG A 158 -10.08 -4.82 -9.03
CA ARG A 158 -10.42 -4.03 -10.21
C ARG A 158 -10.64 -2.57 -9.81
N GLY A 159 -9.88 -1.66 -10.42
CA GLY A 159 -9.99 -0.21 -10.22
C GLY A 159 -8.92 0.41 -9.32
N GLN A 160 -8.00 -0.38 -8.77
CA GLN A 160 -6.86 0.09 -7.99
C GLN A 160 -5.58 -0.57 -8.47
N THR A 161 -4.48 0.19 -8.53
CA THR A 161 -3.18 -0.34 -8.92
C THR A 161 -2.23 -0.31 -7.73
N ARG A 162 -1.88 -1.50 -7.23
CA ARG A 162 -0.89 -1.78 -6.19
C ARG A 162 0.43 -1.13 -6.58
N GLY A 163 1.17 -0.61 -5.61
CA GLY A 163 2.46 0.02 -5.87
C GLY A 163 2.39 1.41 -6.52
N ILE A 164 1.19 1.94 -6.85
CA ILE A 164 1.05 3.26 -7.48
C ILE A 164 0.07 4.15 -6.71
N GLY A 165 -1.09 3.64 -6.33
CA GLY A 165 -2.04 4.40 -5.51
C GLY A 165 -3.43 3.81 -5.45
N SER A 166 -4.13 4.07 -4.35
CA SER A 166 -5.49 3.57 -4.11
C SER A 166 -6.52 4.10 -5.11
N ASN A 167 -6.29 5.30 -5.66
CA ASN A 167 -7.19 5.97 -6.60
C ASN A 167 -6.70 5.91 -8.05
N VAL A 168 -5.71 5.05 -8.33
CA VAL A 168 -5.12 4.90 -9.66
C VAL A 168 -5.74 3.67 -10.32
N PRO A 169 -6.68 3.83 -11.27
CA PRO A 169 -7.22 2.70 -11.99
C PRO A 169 -6.16 2.11 -12.92
N TRP A 170 -6.28 0.81 -13.18
CA TRP A 170 -5.39 0.02 -14.03
C TRP A 170 -5.12 0.62 -15.41
N LYS A 171 -6.03 1.45 -15.97
CA LYS A 171 -5.80 2.18 -17.23
C LYS A 171 -4.55 3.07 -17.16
N PHE A 172 -4.32 3.72 -16.02
CA PHE A 172 -3.16 4.58 -15.79
C PHE A 172 -2.00 3.82 -15.16
N GLY A 173 -2.30 2.82 -14.33
CA GLY A 173 -1.27 2.02 -13.66
C GLY A 173 -0.57 1.01 -14.58
N PHE A 174 -1.21 0.60 -15.67
CA PHE A 174 -0.64 -0.28 -16.68
C PHE A 174 -0.78 0.30 -18.09
N PRO A 175 0.01 1.33 -18.44
CA PRO A 175 -0.07 1.99 -19.74
C PRO A 175 0.18 1.03 -20.92
N GLN A 176 0.98 -0.02 -20.74
CA GLN A 176 1.22 -1.07 -21.74
C GLN A 176 -0.04 -1.86 -22.11
N TYR A 177 -1.05 -1.90 -21.23
CA TYR A 177 -2.34 -2.54 -21.47
C TYR A 177 -3.46 -1.53 -21.74
N ALA A 178 -3.13 -0.24 -21.96
CA ALA A 178 -4.11 0.82 -22.17
C ALA A 178 -5.05 0.52 -23.36
N TRP A 179 -4.55 -0.15 -24.40
CA TRP A 179 -5.32 -0.57 -25.59
C TRP A 179 -6.47 -1.53 -25.28
N GLN A 180 -6.42 -2.24 -24.14
CA GLN A 180 -7.47 -3.16 -23.70
C GLN A 180 -8.66 -2.43 -23.05
N TYR A 181 -8.51 -1.15 -22.71
CA TYR A 181 -9.59 -0.34 -22.16
C TYR A 181 -10.54 0.11 -23.26
N LYS A 182 -11.48 -0.77 -23.64
CA LYS A 182 -12.58 -0.42 -24.54
C LYS A 182 -13.70 0.25 -23.74
N LYS A 183 -14.10 1.45 -24.16
CA LYS A 183 -15.32 2.09 -23.64
C LYS A 183 -16.53 1.33 -24.20
N HIS A 184 -17.34 0.74 -23.34
CA HIS A 184 -18.66 0.27 -23.76
C HIS A 184 -19.53 1.50 -24.04
N LYS A 185 -20.02 1.64 -25.28
CA LYS A 185 -21.07 2.61 -25.58
C LYS A 185 -22.35 2.05 -24.96
N LEU A 186 -22.87 2.72 -23.93
CA LEU A 186 -24.24 2.50 -23.50
C LEU A 186 -25.15 2.90 -24.66
N SER A 187 -25.79 1.94 -25.31
CA SER A 187 -26.93 2.22 -26.16
C SER A 187 -28.00 2.84 -25.27
N LYS A 188 -28.41 4.09 -25.55
CA LYS A 188 -29.61 4.66 -24.95
C LYS A 188 -30.78 3.74 -25.30
N ALA A 189 -31.41 3.19 -24.26
CA ALA A 189 -32.73 2.59 -24.36
C ALA A 189 -33.79 3.70 -24.48
#